data_AF-A0A3D0Y4H3-F1
#
_entry.id   AF-A0A3D0Y4H3-F1
#
_cell.length_a   1.000
_cell.length_b   1.000
_cell.length_c   1.000
_cell.angle_alpha   90.00
_cell.angle_beta   90.00
_cell.angle_gamma   90.00
#
_symmetry.space_group_name_H-M   'P 1'
#
loop_
_entity.id
_entity.type
_entity.pdbx_description
1 polymer ?
#
loop_
_entity_poly.entity_id
_entity_poly.type
_entity_poly.pdbx_seq_one_letter_code
_entity_poly.pdbx_strand_id
1 'polypeptide(L)'
;MSESYQPLDSTEQAIISTPNKPFGFTVGQPTNLSDTFAFVLFFMLAASGVAAMGRVIYALSLRVLNSDDPAKVTAANKIITTSLTVLLGSFSLVVLFMAVNPDVVSGNLDFSKITVMSMRAGSQLPVLASGGVSSTGASCSDESIFKKSVSTSGEVCLTNTCEALKGCDTTTYASIINLEATKQGVNPKLVTVLMCRESRGIVSPPVHTNTDGSVDCGLMQINKKVGGCTQADLDPATNIAKGVALIKEKYSLIKQSYPGITRDMMVSASYNCCGSGNPNDQSSDCTPASGYPYTLPKWACPIDPGKTSTNMCFVKNYVCDVATCLSKL
;
A
#
# COMPACT_ATOMS: atom_id res chain seq x y z
N MET A 1 -61.36 22.09 -2.42
CA MET A 1 -60.23 22.99 -2.71
C MET A 1 -59.12 22.13 -3.24
N SER A 2 -58.81 22.29 -4.53
CA SER A 2 -57.87 21.47 -5.32
C SER A 2 -56.64 22.33 -5.57
N GLU A 3 -55.54 22.06 -4.86
CA GLU A 3 -54.25 22.67 -5.18
C GLU A 3 -53.51 21.79 -6.19
N SER A 4 -53.33 22.35 -7.38
CA SER A 4 -52.61 21.77 -8.50
C SER A 4 -51.10 21.89 -8.27
N TYR A 5 -50.38 20.79 -8.50
CA TYR A 5 -48.92 20.76 -8.52
C TYR A 5 -48.38 21.74 -9.57
N GLN A 6 -47.54 22.70 -9.18
CA GLN A 6 -46.74 23.48 -10.12
C GLN A 6 -45.38 22.79 -10.31
N PRO A 7 -44.96 22.47 -11.54
CA PRO A 7 -43.60 22.01 -11.78
C PRO A 7 -42.60 23.16 -11.59
N LEU A 8 -41.43 22.80 -11.06
CA LEU A 8 -40.29 23.69 -10.81
C LEU A 8 -39.95 24.54 -12.05
N ASP A 9 -39.72 25.83 -11.79
CA ASP A 9 -39.33 26.86 -12.73
C ASP A 9 -38.13 26.43 -13.59
N SER A 10 -38.23 26.66 -14.91
CA SER A 10 -37.20 26.35 -15.92
C SER A 10 -35.84 26.99 -15.67
N THR A 11 -35.73 27.88 -14.69
CA THR A 11 -34.48 28.53 -14.29
C THR A 11 -33.61 27.65 -13.38
N GLU A 12 -34.18 26.67 -12.67
CA GLU A 12 -33.41 25.77 -11.78
C GLU A 12 -32.86 24.52 -12.49
N GLN A 13 -33.44 24.12 -13.63
CA GLN A 13 -32.89 23.03 -14.46
C GLN A 13 -31.64 23.44 -15.25
N ALA A 14 -31.38 24.74 -15.42
CA ALA A 14 -30.20 25.24 -16.13
C ALA A 14 -28.89 25.14 -15.32
N ILE A 15 -28.95 24.93 -14.00
CA ILE A 15 -27.75 24.78 -13.17
C ILE A 15 -27.22 23.32 -13.21
N ILE A 16 -28.07 22.35 -13.59
CA ILE A 16 -27.71 20.92 -13.60
C ILE A 16 -27.15 20.47 -14.98
N SER A 17 -27.24 21.29 -16.03
CA SER A 17 -26.90 20.89 -17.40
C SER A 17 -25.73 21.64 -18.06
N THR A 18 -24.72 22.07 -17.30
CA THR A 18 -23.43 22.47 -17.90
C THR A 18 -22.36 21.39 -17.67
N PRO A 19 -22.04 20.57 -18.69
CA PRO A 19 -20.85 19.75 -18.65
C PRO A 19 -19.63 20.67 -18.90
N ASN A 20 -18.60 20.55 -18.08
CA ASN A 20 -17.27 21.19 -18.23
C ASN A 20 -17.05 22.58 -17.62
N LYS A 21 -17.42 22.78 -16.35
CA LYS A 21 -16.53 23.53 -15.44
C LYS A 21 -16.38 22.74 -14.14
N PRO A 22 -15.18 22.24 -13.80
CA PRO A 22 -14.97 21.73 -12.46
C PRO A 22 -15.23 22.88 -11.49
N PHE A 23 -16.17 22.69 -10.56
CA PHE A 23 -16.23 23.46 -9.33
C PHE A 23 -14.91 23.20 -8.59
N GLY A 24 -13.90 24.00 -8.90
CA GLY A 24 -12.61 23.98 -8.23
C GLY A 24 -12.69 24.90 -7.03
N PHE A 25 -12.74 24.34 -5.83
CA PHE A 25 -12.15 25.04 -4.71
C PHE A 25 -10.64 25.05 -4.97
N THR A 26 -10.07 26.23 -5.23
CA THR A 26 -8.62 26.39 -5.19
C THR A 26 -8.20 26.33 -3.73
N VAL A 27 -8.04 25.11 -3.22
CA VAL A 27 -7.42 24.90 -1.92
C VAL A 27 -5.93 25.06 -2.16
N GLY A 28 -5.33 26.12 -1.60
CA GLY A 28 -3.89 26.33 -1.68
C GLY A 28 -3.16 25.05 -1.28
N GLN A 29 -2.19 24.62 -2.08
CA GLN A 29 -1.39 23.46 -1.72
C GLN A 29 -0.71 23.72 -0.38
N PRO A 30 -0.86 22.83 0.61
CA PRO A 30 -0.11 22.93 1.85
C PRO A 30 1.37 22.78 1.52
N THR A 31 2.14 23.86 1.70
CA THR A 31 3.58 23.89 1.37
C THR A 31 4.44 23.23 2.45
N ASN A 32 3.84 22.83 3.58
CA ASN A 32 4.53 22.25 4.72
C ASN A 32 3.89 20.95 5.23
N LEU A 33 4.70 20.16 5.96
CA LEU A 33 4.37 18.82 6.45
C LEU A 33 3.19 18.81 7.46
N SER A 34 3.06 19.88 8.26
CA SER A 34 1.97 20.05 9.24
C SER A 34 0.62 20.27 8.58
N ASP A 35 0.58 21.08 7.51
CA ASP A 35 -0.65 21.39 6.79
C ASP A 35 -1.11 20.18 5.95
N THR A 36 -0.16 19.39 5.46
CA THR A 36 -0.44 18.11 4.80
C THR A 36 -1.02 17.08 5.77
N PHE A 37 -0.52 17.02 7.01
CA PHE A 37 -1.05 16.14 8.04
C PHE A 37 -2.47 16.53 8.46
N ALA A 38 -2.73 17.82 8.70
CA ALA A 38 -4.06 18.32 9.03
C ALA A 38 -5.06 18.07 7.88
N PHE A 39 -4.63 18.27 6.63
CA PHE A 39 -5.44 17.99 5.46
C PHE A 39 -5.78 16.50 5.33
N VAL A 40 -4.80 15.60 5.42
CA VAL A 40 -5.03 14.15 5.36
C VAL A 40 -5.90 13.66 6.51
N LEU A 41 -5.68 14.17 7.72
CA LEU A 41 -6.49 13.85 8.90
C LEU A 41 -7.95 14.30 8.71
N PHE A 42 -8.18 15.49 8.16
CA PHE A 42 -9.52 16.00 7.86
C PHE A 42 -10.25 15.12 6.84
N PHE A 43 -9.61 14.71 5.75
CA PHE A 43 -10.22 13.84 4.74
C PHE A 43 -10.49 12.42 5.26
N MET A 44 -9.60 11.87 6.09
CA MET A 44 -9.83 10.57 6.74
C MET A 44 -11.01 10.63 7.72
N LEU A 45 -11.14 11.72 8.47
CA LEU A 45 -12.26 11.95 9.38
C LEU A 45 -13.58 12.19 8.62
N ALA A 46 -13.54 12.92 7.50
CA ALA A 46 -14.70 13.08 6.63
C ALA A 46 -15.14 11.75 6.00
N ALA A 47 -14.21 10.95 5.48
CA ALA A 47 -14.51 9.65 4.87
C ALA A 47 -15.10 8.64 5.86
N SER A 48 -14.54 8.58 7.08
CA SER A 48 -15.08 7.76 8.17
C SER A 48 -16.46 8.23 8.64
N GLY A 49 -16.71 9.54 8.66
CA GLY A 49 -18.02 10.12 8.93
C GLY A 49 -19.08 9.70 7.91
N VAL A 50 -18.76 9.77 6.60
CA VAL A 50 -19.66 9.34 5.52
C VAL A 50 -19.97 7.84 5.61
N ALA A 51 -18.96 7.01 5.87
CA ALA A 51 -19.15 5.56 6.04
C ALA A 51 -20.02 5.22 7.27
N ALA A 52 -19.84 5.93 8.38
CA ALA A 52 -20.64 5.75 9.59
C ALA A 52 -22.10 6.19 9.37
N MET A 53 -22.34 7.31 8.68
CA MET A 53 -23.69 7.74 8.32
C MET A 53 -24.39 6.74 7.39
N GLY A 54 -23.68 6.17 6.41
CA GLY A 54 -24.22 5.11 5.55
C GLY A 54 -24.68 3.88 6.35
N ARG A 55 -23.93 3.49 7.39
CA ARG A 55 -24.32 2.37 8.27
C ARG A 55 -25.53 2.70 9.14
N VAL A 56 -25.68 3.94 9.59
CA VAL A 56 -26.87 4.39 10.33
C VAL A 56 -28.11 4.36 9.43
N ILE A 57 -28.02 4.87 8.19
CA ILE A 57 -29.13 4.85 7.23
C ILE A 57 -29.55 3.41 6.91
N TYR A 58 -28.58 2.52 6.70
CA TYR A 58 -28.84 1.09 6.48
C TYR A 58 -29.52 0.42 7.68
N ALA A 59 -29.04 0.70 8.90
CA ALA A 59 -29.62 0.13 10.12
C ALA A 59 -31.04 0.67 10.41
N LEU A 60 -31.30 1.95 10.14
CA LEU A 60 -32.65 2.53 10.21
C LEU A 60 -33.59 1.87 9.20
N SER A 61 -33.12 1.63 7.98
CA SER A 61 -33.89 0.93 6.94
C SER A 61 -34.22 -0.51 7.37
N LEU A 62 -33.25 -1.23 7.93
CA LEU A 62 -33.46 -2.57 8.50
C LEU A 62 -34.50 -2.58 9.63
N ARG A 63 -34.48 -1.56 10.50
CA ARG A 63 -35.42 -1.42 11.62
C ARG A 63 -36.84 -1.12 11.16
N VAL A 64 -37.01 -0.26 10.15
CA VAL A 64 -38.33 0.08 9.59
C VAL A 64 -38.91 -1.10 8.81
N LEU A 65 -38.10 -1.82 8.04
CA LEU A 65 -38.54 -2.96 7.21
C LEU A 65 -38.79 -4.25 8.00
N ASN A 66 -38.30 -4.35 9.24
CA ASN A 66 -38.41 -5.55 10.06
C ASN A 66 -38.84 -5.22 11.50
N SER A 67 -39.81 -4.30 11.65
CA SER A 67 -40.29 -3.83 12.97
C SER A 67 -40.80 -4.95 13.87
N ASP A 68 -41.27 -6.04 13.28
CA ASP A 68 -41.94 -7.13 13.97
C ASP A 68 -40.98 -8.27 14.37
N ASP A 69 -39.70 -8.17 13.97
CA ASP A 69 -38.66 -9.15 14.29
C ASP A 69 -37.69 -8.59 15.36
N PRO A 70 -37.83 -9.01 16.63
CA PRO A 70 -37.03 -8.48 17.74
C PRO A 70 -35.53 -8.78 17.61
N ALA A 71 -35.13 -9.82 16.88
CA ALA A 71 -33.73 -10.13 16.64
C ALA A 71 -33.09 -9.12 15.67
N LYS A 72 -33.84 -8.73 14.62
CA LYS A 72 -33.38 -7.73 13.64
C LYS A 72 -33.40 -6.31 14.20
N VAL A 73 -34.37 -5.98 15.05
CA VAL A 73 -34.40 -4.69 15.77
C VAL A 73 -33.20 -4.56 16.72
N THR A 74 -32.85 -5.64 17.44
CA THR A 74 -31.66 -5.66 18.30
C THR A 74 -30.37 -5.51 17.51
N ALA A 75 -30.24 -6.19 16.37
CA ALA A 75 -29.09 -6.06 15.47
C ALA A 75 -28.95 -4.64 14.90
N ALA A 76 -30.07 -4.03 14.47
CA ALA A 76 -30.10 -2.65 13.99
C ALA A 76 -29.70 -1.65 15.08
N ASN A 77 -30.23 -1.79 16.30
CA ASN A 77 -29.86 -0.93 17.43
C ASN A 77 -28.37 -1.03 17.77
N LYS A 78 -27.78 -2.22 17.72
CA LYS A 78 -26.33 -2.41 17.93
C LYS A 78 -25.52 -1.66 16.86
N ILE A 79 -25.92 -1.74 15.59
CA ILE A 79 -25.25 -1.04 14.49
C ILE A 79 -25.36 0.49 14.66
N ILE A 80 -26.53 0.99 15.04
CA ILE A 80 -26.77 2.42 15.29
C ILE A 80 -25.89 2.91 16.44
N THR A 81 -25.89 2.22 17.59
CA THR A 81 -25.09 2.59 18.76
C THR A 81 -23.60 2.59 18.43
N THR A 82 -23.08 1.54 17.79
CA THR A 82 -21.66 1.47 17.42
C THR A 82 -21.27 2.58 16.43
N SER A 83 -22.12 2.87 15.45
CA SER A 83 -21.85 3.90 14.44
C SER A 83 -21.88 5.32 15.05
N LEU A 84 -22.79 5.58 16.00
CA LEU A 84 -22.85 6.84 16.74
C LEU A 84 -21.64 7.03 17.67
N THR A 85 -21.15 5.96 18.32
CA THR A 85 -19.93 6.02 19.13
C THR A 85 -18.70 6.37 18.29
N VAL A 86 -18.59 5.82 17.07
CA VAL A 86 -17.50 6.16 16.13
C VAL A 86 -17.60 7.62 15.69
N LEU A 87 -18.80 8.11 15.39
CA LEU A 87 -19.01 9.52 15.02
C LEU A 87 -18.63 10.46 16.17
N LEU A 88 -19.10 10.20 17.39
CA LEU A 88 -18.76 11.01 18.56
C LEU A 88 -17.25 10.97 18.86
N GLY A 89 -16.62 9.80 18.80
CA GLY A 89 -15.17 9.67 18.99
C GLY A 89 -14.37 10.43 17.93
N SER A 90 -14.80 10.37 16.66
CA SER A 90 -14.17 11.13 15.58
C SER A 90 -14.30 12.64 15.78
N PHE A 91 -15.47 13.12 16.24
CA PHE A 91 -15.71 14.53 16.54
C PHE A 91 -14.89 15.01 17.74
N SER A 92 -14.80 14.22 18.81
CA SER A 92 -13.95 14.52 19.96
C SER A 92 -12.48 14.62 19.59
N LEU A 93 -12.00 13.78 18.66
CA LEU A 93 -10.62 13.82 18.18
C LEU A 93 -10.32 15.10 17.39
N VAL A 94 -11.26 15.58 16.57
CA VAL A 94 -11.15 16.87 15.88
C VAL A 94 -11.06 18.03 16.88
N VAL A 95 -11.95 18.06 17.88
CA VAL A 95 -11.98 19.11 18.90
C VAL A 95 -10.68 19.12 19.72
N LEU A 96 -10.17 17.94 20.08
CA LEU A 96 -8.92 17.82 20.84
C LEU A 96 -7.71 18.24 20.00
N PHE A 97 -7.70 17.91 18.71
CA PHE A 97 -6.68 18.38 17.78
C PHE A 97 -6.67 19.92 17.65
N MET A 98 -7.85 20.53 17.55
CA MET A 98 -8.01 21.99 17.50
C MET A 98 -7.62 22.67 18.83
N ALA A 99 -7.88 22.03 19.97
CA ALA A 99 -7.52 22.56 21.29
C ALA A 99 -6.00 22.54 21.55
N VAL A 100 -5.29 21.51 21.04
CA VAL A 100 -3.84 21.37 21.19
C VAL A 100 -3.07 22.22 20.17
N ASN A 101 -3.69 22.56 19.04
CA ASN A 101 -3.08 23.36 17.97
C ASN A 101 -3.94 24.60 17.65
N PRO A 102 -4.04 25.58 18.56
CA PRO A 102 -4.84 26.79 18.34
C PRO A 102 -4.32 27.62 17.15
N ASP A 103 -3.03 27.48 16.81
CA ASP A 103 -2.38 28.21 15.72
C ASP A 103 -2.83 27.77 14.32
N VAL A 104 -3.37 26.54 14.19
CA VAL A 104 -3.99 26.04 12.95
C VAL A 104 -5.34 26.75 12.70
N VAL A 105 -5.96 27.29 13.74
CA VAL A 105 -7.23 28.02 13.66
C VAL A 105 -7.01 29.52 13.46
N SER A 106 -5.88 30.07 13.92
CA SER A 106 -5.54 31.50 13.80
C SER A 106 -4.64 31.85 12.60
N GLY A 107 -4.05 30.85 11.92
CA GLY A 107 -3.37 31.02 10.63
C GLY A 107 -2.02 31.74 10.67
N ASN A 108 -1.32 31.74 11.81
CA ASN A 108 -0.04 32.45 11.95
C ASN A 108 1.05 31.50 12.51
N LEU A 109 1.79 30.83 11.63
CA LEU A 109 2.89 29.94 12.00
C LEU A 109 4.24 30.67 11.82
N ASP A 110 4.96 30.88 12.92
CA ASP A 110 6.32 31.46 12.95
C ASP A 110 7.38 30.37 12.73
N PHE A 111 8.08 30.44 11.60
CA PHE A 111 9.09 29.47 11.17
C PHE A 111 10.53 29.79 11.62
N SER A 112 10.72 30.76 12.51
CA SER A 112 12.06 31.17 12.97
C SER A 112 12.82 30.16 13.84
N LYS A 113 12.25 28.99 14.15
CA LYS A 113 12.82 28.00 15.10
C LYS A 113 13.31 26.68 14.49
N ILE A 114 13.34 26.53 13.17
CA ILE A 114 13.84 25.28 12.54
C ILE A 114 15.35 25.39 12.29
N THR A 115 16.14 24.91 13.26
CA THR A 115 17.59 24.72 13.14
C THR A 115 17.89 23.39 12.45
N VAL A 116 18.45 23.45 11.23
CA VAL A 116 18.91 22.27 10.48
C VAL A 116 20.32 21.89 10.96
N MET A 117 20.47 20.75 11.63
CA MET A 117 21.80 20.18 11.91
C MET A 117 22.36 19.48 10.67
N SER A 118 23.45 20.04 10.14
CA SER A 118 24.31 19.47 9.11
C SER A 118 25.16 18.32 9.70
N MET A 119 25.08 17.12 9.10
CA MET A 119 26.10 16.08 9.28
C MET A 119 26.88 15.91 7.97
N ARG A 120 28.21 15.97 8.10
CA ARG A 120 29.23 15.98 7.05
C ARG A 120 30.16 14.78 7.25
N ALA A 121 30.22 13.87 6.27
CA ALA A 121 31.32 12.97 5.87
C ALA A 121 30.71 11.89 4.95
N GLY A 122 31.17 11.54 3.75
CA GLY A 122 32.40 11.84 3.03
C GLY A 122 32.82 10.58 2.27
N SER A 123 32.38 10.39 1.03
CA SER A 123 33.10 9.66 -0.04
C SER A 123 32.29 9.73 -1.34
N GLN A 124 32.97 10.16 -2.40
CA GLN A 124 32.44 10.59 -3.69
C GLN A 124 32.26 9.41 -4.65
N LEU A 125 31.15 9.40 -5.40
CA LEU A 125 31.06 8.91 -6.77
C LEU A 125 30.16 9.88 -7.58
N PRO A 126 30.40 10.06 -8.89
CA PRO A 126 30.23 11.33 -9.56
C PRO A 126 28.78 11.66 -9.92
N VAL A 127 28.44 12.93 -9.68
CA VAL A 127 27.26 13.63 -10.20
C VAL A 127 27.46 13.89 -11.69
N LEU A 128 26.56 13.39 -12.53
CA LEU A 128 26.35 13.92 -13.88
C LEU A 128 25.15 14.88 -13.82
N ALA A 129 25.36 16.07 -14.38
CA ALA A 129 24.46 17.21 -14.23
C ALA A 129 23.40 17.34 -15.35
N SER A 130 22.26 17.89 -14.92
CA SER A 130 21.35 18.82 -15.60
C SER A 130 20.33 18.30 -16.63
N GLY A 131 19.09 18.77 -16.46
CA GLY A 131 18.01 18.77 -17.45
C GLY A 131 16.67 19.02 -16.79
N GLY A 132 16.18 20.26 -16.84
CA GLY A 132 14.93 20.67 -16.19
C GLY A 132 13.65 20.35 -16.96
N VAL A 133 12.54 20.52 -16.23
CA VAL A 133 11.13 20.69 -16.64
C VAL A 133 10.41 19.45 -17.21
N SER A 134 9.46 18.89 -16.45
CA SER A 134 8.01 19.04 -16.70
C SER A 134 7.21 18.13 -15.76
N SER A 135 6.05 18.62 -15.32
CA SER A 135 5.10 17.95 -14.43
C SER A 135 4.61 16.59 -14.97
N THR A 136 4.71 15.53 -14.20
CA THR A 136 3.91 14.27 -14.32
C THR A 136 4.24 13.35 -13.12
N GLY A 137 3.36 12.40 -12.80
CA GLY A 137 3.36 11.60 -11.56
C GLY A 137 4.72 11.04 -11.15
N ALA A 138 4.93 10.88 -9.84
CA ALA A 138 6.16 10.33 -9.29
C ALA A 138 6.52 9.04 -10.06
N SER A 139 7.73 8.92 -10.58
CA SER A 139 8.22 7.70 -11.23
C SER A 139 9.44 7.21 -10.47
N CYS A 140 9.62 5.90 -10.40
CA CYS A 140 10.70 5.32 -9.59
C CYS A 140 11.97 5.03 -10.39
N SER A 141 11.91 5.28 -11.69
CA SER A 141 13.04 5.32 -12.61
C SER A 141 12.72 6.29 -13.73
N ASP A 142 13.73 6.73 -14.46
CA ASP A 142 13.50 7.44 -15.72
C ASP A 142 12.71 6.52 -16.68
N GLU A 143 11.51 6.93 -17.06
CA GLU A 143 10.61 6.14 -17.90
C GLU A 143 11.21 5.86 -19.28
N SER A 144 11.97 6.80 -19.83
CA SER A 144 12.60 6.66 -21.15
C SER A 144 13.72 5.62 -21.12
N ILE A 145 14.54 5.63 -20.07
CA ILE A 145 15.60 4.63 -19.84
C ILE A 145 14.97 3.25 -19.62
N PHE A 146 13.91 3.18 -18.82
CA PHE A 146 13.22 1.94 -18.54
C PHE A 146 12.56 1.35 -19.80
N LYS A 147 11.82 2.15 -20.58
CA LYS A 147 11.24 1.72 -21.86
C LYS A 147 12.31 1.19 -22.82
N LYS A 148 13.46 1.86 -22.90
CA LYS A 148 14.58 1.40 -23.73
C LYS A 148 15.13 0.05 -23.26
N SER A 149 15.31 -0.14 -21.95
CA SER A 149 15.75 -1.42 -21.36
C SER A 149 14.81 -2.56 -21.73
N VAL A 150 13.52 -2.39 -21.43
CA VAL A 150 12.51 -3.42 -21.70
C VAL A 150 12.42 -3.72 -23.20
N SER A 151 12.57 -2.72 -24.07
CA SER A 151 12.54 -2.91 -25.53
C SER A 151 13.78 -3.61 -26.09
N THR A 152 14.94 -3.46 -25.45
CA THR A 152 16.22 -3.95 -25.98
C THR A 152 16.62 -5.29 -25.37
N SER A 153 16.50 -5.43 -24.05
CA SER A 153 16.93 -6.63 -23.30
C SER A 153 15.78 -7.40 -22.66
N GLY A 154 14.56 -6.83 -22.64
CA GLY A 154 13.45 -7.38 -21.86
C GLY A 154 13.64 -7.27 -20.34
N GLU A 155 14.68 -6.56 -19.90
CA GLU A 155 15.03 -6.47 -18.47
C GLU A 155 14.18 -5.43 -17.76
N VAL A 156 13.47 -5.91 -16.73
CA VAL A 156 12.63 -5.11 -15.83
C VAL A 156 13.40 -4.64 -14.59
N CYS A 157 14.46 -5.35 -14.23
CA CYS A 157 15.27 -5.09 -13.05
C CYS A 157 16.62 -4.49 -13.44
N LEU A 158 16.64 -3.18 -13.64
CA LEU A 158 17.84 -2.42 -13.91
C LEU A 158 18.72 -2.33 -12.65
N THR A 159 19.95 -2.87 -12.74
CA THR A 159 21.08 -2.62 -11.81
C THR A 159 20.71 -2.63 -10.32
N ASN A 160 20.25 -3.77 -9.80
CA ASN A 160 20.13 -3.96 -8.34
C ASN A 160 21.34 -4.72 -7.81
N THR A 161 21.86 -4.30 -6.66
CA THR A 161 22.78 -5.12 -5.87
C THR A 161 21.98 -6.13 -5.08
N CYS A 162 22.57 -7.31 -4.84
CA CYS A 162 21.96 -8.28 -3.93
C CYS A 162 22.18 -7.79 -2.50
N GLU A 163 21.24 -7.02 -1.98
CA GLU A 163 21.23 -6.57 -0.60
C GLU A 163 20.57 -7.60 0.29
N ALA A 164 19.59 -8.39 -0.17
CA ALA A 164 18.85 -9.35 0.68
C ALA A 164 19.77 -10.31 1.46
N LEU A 165 20.82 -10.83 0.82
CA LEU A 165 21.74 -11.78 1.46
C LEU A 165 22.78 -11.13 2.39
N LYS A 166 22.93 -9.81 2.36
CA LYS A 166 23.94 -9.10 3.14
C LYS A 166 23.65 -9.24 4.63
N GLY A 167 24.60 -9.81 5.36
CA GLY A 167 24.50 -10.03 6.81
C GLY A 167 23.51 -11.13 7.22
N CYS A 168 22.99 -11.91 6.27
CA CYS A 168 22.12 -13.04 6.56
C CYS A 168 22.93 -14.34 6.64
N ASP A 169 22.79 -15.09 7.73
CA ASP A 169 23.33 -16.44 7.80
C ASP A 169 22.41 -17.42 7.07
N THR A 170 22.85 -17.85 5.89
CA THR A 170 22.13 -18.79 5.04
C THR A 170 22.36 -20.24 5.43
N THR A 171 23.31 -20.53 6.32
CA THR A 171 23.73 -21.90 6.68
C THR A 171 22.91 -22.48 7.83
N THR A 172 22.62 -21.66 8.85
CA THR A 172 21.91 -22.11 10.07
C THR A 172 20.58 -22.80 9.78
N TYR A 173 19.82 -22.32 8.78
CA TYR A 173 18.48 -22.84 8.46
C TYR A 173 18.43 -23.67 7.16
N ALA A 174 19.58 -23.92 6.53
CA ALA A 174 19.63 -24.56 5.20
C ALA A 174 18.95 -25.95 5.18
N SER A 175 19.12 -26.75 6.23
CA SER A 175 18.50 -28.08 6.32
C SER A 175 16.97 -28.01 6.41
N ILE A 176 16.44 -27.10 7.23
CA ILE A 176 15.00 -26.85 7.40
C ILE A 176 14.40 -26.34 6.08
N ILE A 177 15.06 -25.36 5.45
CA ILE A 177 14.64 -24.79 4.17
C ILE A 177 14.58 -25.88 3.09
N ASN A 178 15.64 -26.67 2.95
CA ASN A 178 15.69 -27.72 1.94
C ASN A 178 14.60 -28.77 2.15
N LEU A 179 14.35 -29.18 3.40
CA LEU A 179 13.30 -30.14 3.75
C LEU A 179 11.91 -29.61 3.39
N GLU A 180 11.54 -28.44 3.89
CA GLU A 180 10.19 -27.89 3.70
C GLU A 180 9.93 -27.46 2.25
N ALA A 181 10.93 -26.87 1.59
CA ALA A 181 10.82 -26.46 0.19
C ALA A 181 10.64 -27.68 -0.73
N THR A 182 11.43 -28.75 -0.54
CA THR A 182 11.33 -29.98 -1.34
C THR A 182 9.98 -30.66 -1.15
N LYS A 183 9.51 -30.77 0.09
CA LYS A 183 8.19 -31.33 0.43
C LYS A 183 7.05 -30.64 -0.32
N GLN A 184 7.20 -29.36 -0.62
CA GLN A 184 6.17 -28.53 -1.24
C GLN A 184 6.41 -28.23 -2.73
N GLY A 185 7.54 -28.66 -3.29
CA GLY A 185 7.92 -28.36 -4.68
C GLY A 185 8.29 -26.90 -4.91
N VAL A 186 8.83 -26.23 -3.90
CA VAL A 186 9.28 -24.82 -3.96
C VAL A 186 10.79 -24.77 -4.14
N ASN A 187 11.29 -23.80 -4.89
CA ASN A 187 12.73 -23.56 -5.05
C ASN A 187 13.35 -23.16 -3.69
N PRO A 188 14.26 -23.96 -3.10
CA PRO A 188 14.85 -23.66 -1.80
C PRO A 188 15.68 -22.37 -1.82
N LYS A 189 16.30 -22.01 -2.96
CA LYS A 189 17.04 -20.74 -3.09
C LYS A 189 16.12 -19.53 -2.91
N LEU A 190 14.90 -19.59 -3.46
CA LEU A 190 13.90 -18.53 -3.28
C LEU A 190 13.51 -18.38 -1.81
N VAL A 191 13.31 -19.49 -1.10
CA VAL A 191 13.00 -19.48 0.34
C VAL A 191 14.14 -18.82 1.13
N THR A 192 15.40 -19.18 0.86
CA THR A 192 16.57 -18.57 1.49
C THR A 192 16.62 -17.07 1.24
N VAL A 193 16.48 -16.62 -0.01
CA VAL A 193 16.55 -15.20 -0.34
C VAL A 193 15.41 -14.42 0.30
N LEU A 194 14.18 -14.94 0.29
CA LEU A 194 13.03 -14.30 0.96
C LEU A 194 13.24 -14.23 2.46
N MET A 195 13.65 -15.32 3.13
CA MET A 195 13.97 -15.31 4.56
C MET A 195 14.99 -14.21 4.91
N CYS A 196 16.07 -14.12 4.13
CA CYS A 196 17.09 -13.12 4.33
C CYS A 196 16.58 -11.71 4.06
N ARG A 197 15.74 -11.52 3.04
CA ARG A 197 15.12 -10.23 2.72
C ARG A 197 14.19 -9.76 3.84
N GLU A 198 13.41 -10.68 4.41
CA GLU A 198 12.38 -10.42 5.39
C GLU A 198 12.94 -10.17 6.80
N SER A 199 13.87 -11.01 7.27
CA SER A 199 14.33 -10.97 8.66
C SER A 199 15.84 -10.87 8.84
N ARG A 200 16.62 -10.92 7.75
CA ARG A 200 18.08 -11.10 7.80
C ARG A 200 18.52 -12.39 8.51
N GLY A 201 17.64 -13.39 8.60
CA GLY A 201 17.89 -14.62 9.35
C GLY A 201 17.78 -14.47 10.87
N ILE A 202 17.21 -13.36 11.34
CA ILE A 202 16.97 -13.10 12.76
C ILE A 202 15.63 -13.72 13.15
N VAL A 203 15.62 -14.63 14.13
CA VAL A 203 14.43 -15.37 14.56
C VAL A 203 13.35 -14.44 15.14
N SER A 204 13.78 -13.42 15.88
CA SER A 204 12.90 -12.43 16.51
C SER A 204 13.31 -11.03 16.05
N PRO A 205 13.07 -10.67 14.78
CA PRO A 205 13.34 -9.32 14.30
C PRO A 205 12.36 -8.33 14.94
N PRO A 206 12.62 -7.01 14.84
CA PRO A 206 11.66 -6.00 15.27
C PRO A 206 10.29 -6.26 14.62
N VAL A 207 9.23 -6.27 15.43
CA VAL A 207 7.88 -6.57 14.96
C VAL A 207 7.41 -5.46 14.02
N HIS A 208 7.16 -5.79 12.76
CA HIS A 208 6.49 -4.91 11.83
C HIS A 208 4.97 -5.00 12.06
N THR A 209 4.35 -3.85 12.33
CA THR A 209 2.89 -3.75 12.47
C THR A 209 2.33 -3.10 11.22
N ASN A 210 1.46 -3.84 10.53
CA ASN A 210 0.80 -3.39 9.32
C ASN A 210 -0.33 -2.39 9.63
N THR A 211 -0.75 -1.66 8.61
CA THR A 211 -1.79 -0.62 8.73
C THR A 211 -3.15 -1.17 9.17
N ASP A 212 -3.41 -2.47 8.95
CA ASP A 212 -4.62 -3.17 9.40
C ASP A 212 -4.53 -3.72 10.84
N GLY A 213 -3.42 -3.45 11.54
CA GLY A 213 -3.15 -3.92 12.90
C GLY A 213 -2.61 -5.34 12.98
N SER A 214 -2.40 -6.01 11.84
CA SER A 214 -1.71 -7.31 11.81
C SER A 214 -0.20 -7.14 12.05
N VAL A 215 0.46 -8.19 12.52
CA VAL A 215 1.91 -8.20 12.78
C VAL A 215 2.62 -9.26 11.95
N ASP A 216 3.83 -8.97 11.50
CA ASP A 216 4.66 -9.92 10.76
C ASP A 216 5.67 -10.60 11.69
N CYS A 217 5.71 -11.94 11.66
CA CYS A 217 6.39 -12.73 12.67
C CYS A 217 7.49 -13.63 12.09
N GLY A 218 8.61 -13.71 12.81
CA GLY A 218 9.66 -14.70 12.61
C GLY A 218 10.52 -14.51 11.36
N LEU A 219 11.24 -15.57 11.00
CA LEU A 219 12.23 -15.60 9.92
C LEU A 219 11.69 -15.20 8.54
N MET A 220 10.45 -15.59 8.25
CA MET A 220 9.77 -15.35 6.98
C MET A 220 8.75 -14.21 7.06
N GLN A 221 8.68 -13.48 8.19
CA GLN A 221 7.74 -12.38 8.40
C GLN A 221 6.29 -12.75 8.07
N ILE A 222 5.82 -13.87 8.62
CA ILE A 222 4.46 -14.38 8.36
C ILE A 222 3.44 -13.50 9.08
N ASN A 223 2.53 -12.93 8.28
CA ASN A 223 1.50 -12.05 8.77
C ASN A 223 0.49 -12.76 9.69
N LYS A 224 0.17 -12.11 10.81
CA LYS A 224 -0.79 -12.58 11.80
C LYS A 224 -1.76 -11.47 12.20
N LYS A 225 -3.03 -11.68 11.91
CA LYS A 225 -4.10 -10.66 12.09
C LYS A 225 -4.51 -10.41 13.54
N VAL A 226 -4.29 -11.37 14.44
CA VAL A 226 -4.77 -11.30 15.83
C VAL A 226 -3.73 -11.87 16.78
N GLY A 227 -3.53 -11.22 17.93
CA GLY A 227 -2.87 -11.83 19.10
C GLY A 227 -1.35 -11.76 19.14
N GLY A 228 -0.71 -10.93 18.33
CA GLY A 228 0.75 -10.76 18.34
C GLY A 228 1.54 -12.02 17.92
N CYS A 229 2.87 -11.92 17.89
CA CYS A 229 3.73 -13.09 17.63
C CYS A 229 3.82 -13.99 18.86
N THR A 230 3.48 -15.26 18.73
CA THR A 230 3.66 -16.27 19.79
C THR A 230 5.01 -16.99 19.64
N GLN A 231 5.44 -17.73 20.66
CA GLN A 231 6.66 -18.53 20.57
C GLN A 231 6.62 -19.54 19.40
N ALA A 232 5.46 -20.08 19.08
CA ALA A 232 5.30 -20.98 17.93
C ALA A 232 5.40 -20.25 16.57
N ASP A 233 5.12 -18.95 16.52
CA ASP A 233 5.32 -18.14 15.31
C ASP A 233 6.78 -17.75 15.11
N LEU A 234 7.56 -17.75 16.19
CA LEU A 234 9.00 -17.50 16.18
C LEU A 234 9.83 -18.79 16.05
N ASP A 235 9.23 -19.98 16.23
CA ASP A 235 9.92 -21.25 16.00
C ASP A 235 10.39 -21.36 14.54
N PRO A 236 11.70 -21.54 14.28
CA PRO A 236 12.24 -21.53 12.92
C PRO A 236 11.59 -22.54 11.97
N ALA A 237 11.40 -23.79 12.42
CA ALA A 237 10.82 -24.84 11.57
C ALA A 237 9.37 -24.53 11.20
N THR A 238 8.57 -24.11 12.18
CA THR A 238 7.17 -23.74 11.99
C THR A 238 7.04 -22.51 11.09
N ASN A 239 7.86 -21.49 11.33
CA ASN A 239 7.81 -20.23 10.57
C ASN A 239 8.25 -20.43 9.11
N ILE A 240 9.33 -21.17 8.87
CA ILE A 240 9.79 -21.53 7.53
C ILE A 240 8.73 -22.37 6.81
N ALA A 241 8.15 -23.38 7.46
CA ALA A 241 7.11 -24.21 6.86
C ALA A 241 5.88 -23.39 6.42
N LYS A 242 5.43 -22.44 7.26
CA LYS A 242 4.36 -21.49 6.92
C LYS A 242 4.74 -20.60 5.74
N GLY A 243 5.97 -20.08 5.71
CA GLY A 243 6.47 -19.26 4.59
C GLY A 243 6.55 -20.03 3.27
N VAL A 244 7.03 -21.27 3.30
CA VAL A 244 7.04 -22.15 2.11
C VAL A 244 5.62 -22.43 1.62
N ALA A 245 4.67 -22.67 2.53
CA ALA A 245 3.27 -22.87 2.16
C ALA A 245 2.67 -21.62 1.51
N LEU A 246 2.96 -20.43 2.04
CA LEU A 246 2.53 -19.17 1.46
C LEU A 246 3.13 -18.95 0.06
N ILE A 247 4.43 -19.23 -0.11
CA ILE A 247 5.10 -19.18 -1.42
C ILE A 247 4.41 -20.10 -2.44
N LYS A 248 4.12 -21.35 -2.04
CA LYS A 248 3.39 -22.31 -2.88
C LYS A 248 2.00 -21.81 -3.26
N GLU A 249 1.26 -21.24 -2.31
CA GLU A 249 -0.03 -20.62 -2.57
C GLU A 249 0.11 -19.51 -3.62
N LYS A 250 1.07 -18.59 -3.46
CA LYS A 250 1.31 -17.51 -4.43
C LYS A 250 1.67 -18.04 -5.81
N TYR A 251 2.46 -19.12 -5.92
CA TYR A 251 2.71 -19.78 -7.21
C TYR A 251 1.40 -20.21 -7.89
N SER A 252 0.48 -20.80 -7.13
CA SER A 252 -0.80 -21.29 -7.69
C SER A 252 -1.72 -20.17 -8.20
N LEU A 253 -1.55 -18.95 -7.68
CA LEU A 253 -2.33 -17.77 -8.08
C LEU A 253 -1.79 -17.08 -9.34
N ILE A 254 -0.59 -17.43 -9.80
CA ILE A 254 0.00 -16.88 -11.03
C ILE A 254 -0.66 -17.52 -12.25
N LYS A 255 -1.51 -16.74 -12.92
CA LYS A 255 -2.25 -17.13 -14.14
C LYS A 255 -1.65 -16.58 -15.44
N GLN A 256 -0.71 -15.65 -15.33
CA GLN A 256 -0.19 -14.88 -16.46
C GLN A 256 1.33 -15.04 -16.54
N SER A 257 1.89 -14.79 -17.72
CA SER A 257 3.33 -14.76 -17.98
C SER A 257 3.67 -13.52 -18.77
N TYR A 258 4.81 -12.90 -18.45
CA TYR A 258 5.28 -11.70 -19.12
C TYR A 258 6.71 -11.93 -19.64
N PRO A 259 7.08 -11.41 -20.82
CA PRO A 259 8.45 -11.51 -21.31
C PRO A 259 9.46 -10.91 -20.32
N GLY A 260 10.56 -11.63 -20.08
CA GLY A 260 11.62 -11.20 -19.17
C GLY A 260 11.27 -11.28 -17.67
N ILE A 261 10.10 -11.80 -17.30
CA ILE A 261 9.67 -11.91 -15.90
C ILE A 261 9.46 -13.38 -15.52
N THR A 262 10.22 -13.84 -14.53
CA THR A 262 10.13 -15.23 -14.06
C THR A 262 8.98 -15.43 -13.08
N ARG A 263 8.60 -16.69 -12.83
CA ARG A 263 7.60 -17.02 -11.82
C ARG A 263 8.06 -16.65 -10.41
N ASP A 264 9.35 -16.82 -10.11
CA ASP A 264 9.95 -16.43 -8.83
C ASP A 264 9.76 -14.92 -8.58
N MET A 265 9.99 -14.07 -9.59
CA MET A 265 9.75 -12.62 -9.50
C MET A 265 8.28 -12.29 -9.20
N MET A 266 7.34 -12.95 -9.89
CA MET A 266 5.91 -12.75 -9.67
C MET A 266 5.45 -13.23 -8.28
N VAL A 267 6.04 -14.31 -7.76
CA VAL A 267 5.80 -14.77 -6.39
C VAL A 267 6.34 -13.76 -5.39
N SER A 268 7.58 -13.28 -5.56
CA SER A 268 8.17 -12.25 -4.68
C SER A 268 7.32 -10.98 -4.66
N ALA A 269 6.77 -10.58 -5.81
CA ALA A 269 5.87 -9.44 -5.89
C ALA A 269 4.62 -9.69 -5.04
N SER A 270 4.00 -10.86 -5.15
CA SER A 270 2.81 -11.23 -4.38
C SER A 270 3.08 -11.50 -2.90
N TYR A 271 4.32 -11.85 -2.55
CA TYR A 271 4.76 -12.08 -1.18
C TYR A 271 4.88 -10.75 -0.43
N ASN A 272 5.49 -9.74 -1.07
CA ASN A 272 5.71 -8.42 -0.48
C ASN A 272 4.49 -7.48 -0.60
N CYS A 273 3.65 -7.67 -1.63
CA CYS A 273 2.55 -6.76 -1.92
C CYS A 273 1.34 -6.89 -0.98
N CYS A 274 0.61 -5.78 -0.93
CA CYS A 274 -0.42 -5.40 0.03
C CYS A 274 -1.87 -5.66 -0.40
N GLY A 275 -2.80 -5.43 0.53
CA GLY A 275 -4.24 -5.72 0.43
C GLY A 275 -5.06 -5.01 -0.65
N SER A 276 -4.46 -4.28 -1.60
CA SER A 276 -5.16 -3.68 -2.74
C SER A 276 -4.69 -4.28 -4.07
N GLY A 277 -5.40 -5.31 -4.52
CA GLY A 277 -5.26 -5.90 -5.85
C GLY A 277 -4.06 -6.85 -6.01
N ASN A 278 -4.03 -7.56 -7.14
CA ASN A 278 -2.95 -8.49 -7.45
C ASN A 278 -1.83 -7.75 -8.19
N PRO A 279 -0.59 -7.70 -7.66
CA PRO A 279 0.53 -6.97 -8.29
C PRO A 279 0.92 -7.54 -9.67
N ASN A 280 0.55 -8.80 -9.93
CA ASN A 280 0.84 -9.49 -11.19
C ASN A 280 -0.24 -9.29 -12.26
N ASP A 281 -1.31 -8.55 -11.96
CA ASP A 281 -2.25 -8.12 -12.99
C ASP A 281 -1.57 -7.18 -13.99
N GLN A 282 -2.15 -7.07 -15.18
CA GLN A 282 -1.70 -6.15 -16.21
C GLN A 282 -1.77 -4.69 -15.73
N SER A 283 -0.74 -3.92 -16.06
CA SER A 283 -0.73 -2.47 -15.86
C SER A 283 -1.61 -1.77 -16.90
N SER A 284 -2.39 -0.77 -16.47
CA SER A 284 -3.09 0.16 -17.35
C SER A 284 -2.14 1.14 -18.05
N ASP A 285 -1.01 1.46 -17.42
CA ASP A 285 -0.13 2.56 -17.80
C ASP A 285 1.08 2.09 -18.60
N CYS A 286 1.48 0.83 -18.44
CA CYS A 286 2.60 0.23 -19.16
C CYS A 286 2.11 -0.79 -20.21
N THR A 287 1.64 -0.28 -21.35
CA THR A 287 1.06 -1.03 -22.46
C THR A 287 1.68 -0.61 -23.80
N PRO A 288 1.45 -1.36 -24.89
CA PRO A 288 1.84 -0.91 -26.23
C PRO A 288 1.28 0.46 -26.63
N ALA A 289 0.07 0.79 -26.17
CA ALA A 289 -0.55 2.09 -26.44
C ALA A 289 0.21 3.25 -25.77
N SER A 290 0.90 3.00 -24.65
CA SER A 290 1.75 3.98 -23.98
C SER A 290 3.23 3.89 -24.38
N GLY A 291 3.56 3.14 -25.44
CA GLY A 291 4.90 3.06 -26.01
C GLY A 291 5.83 2.03 -25.38
N TYR A 292 5.27 1.04 -24.66
CA TYR A 292 6.03 -0.14 -24.21
C TYR A 292 6.01 -1.25 -25.29
N PRO A 293 7.02 -2.13 -25.36
CA PRO A 293 7.04 -3.21 -26.35
C PRO A 293 5.95 -4.28 -26.11
N TYR A 294 5.49 -4.42 -24.86
CA TYR A 294 4.42 -5.32 -24.43
C TYR A 294 3.83 -4.81 -23.11
N THR A 295 2.68 -5.35 -22.72
CA THR A 295 2.05 -5.01 -21.43
C THR A 295 2.87 -5.56 -20.28
N LEU A 296 3.19 -4.72 -19.29
CA LEU A 296 3.89 -5.10 -18.07
C LEU A 296 2.91 -5.39 -16.92
N PRO A 297 3.30 -6.21 -15.92
CA PRO A 297 2.53 -6.30 -14.69
C PRO A 297 2.59 -4.98 -13.90
N LYS A 298 1.59 -4.73 -13.06
CA LYS A 298 1.49 -3.51 -12.23
C LYS A 298 2.77 -3.23 -11.46
N TRP A 299 3.36 -4.24 -10.80
CA TRP A 299 4.59 -4.04 -10.02
C TRP A 299 5.80 -3.61 -10.85
N ALA A 300 5.86 -3.99 -12.13
CA ALA A 300 7.01 -3.68 -13.00
C ALA A 300 6.94 -2.26 -13.59
N CYS A 301 5.73 -1.70 -13.68
CA CYS A 301 5.47 -0.41 -14.28
C CYS A 301 6.01 0.74 -13.40
N PRO A 302 6.86 1.66 -13.92
CA PRO A 302 7.49 2.68 -13.11
C PRO A 302 6.65 3.94 -12.86
N ILE A 303 5.48 4.07 -13.52
CA ILE A 303 4.74 5.35 -13.68
C ILE A 303 3.72 5.63 -12.56
N ASP A 304 3.39 4.65 -11.71
CA ASP A 304 2.44 4.86 -10.61
C ASP A 304 2.92 4.21 -9.29
N PRO A 305 3.80 4.88 -8.54
CA PRO A 305 4.21 4.42 -7.23
C PRO A 305 3.06 4.43 -6.23
N GLY A 306 1.98 5.19 -6.38
CA GLY A 306 1.15 5.53 -5.22
C GLY A 306 1.98 6.16 -4.07
N LYS A 307 1.35 6.42 -2.91
CA LYS A 307 1.98 7.13 -1.77
C LYS A 307 2.27 6.26 -0.54
N THR A 308 1.98 4.96 -0.58
CA THR A 308 2.09 4.06 0.59
C THR A 308 3.41 3.28 0.59
N SER A 309 3.78 2.63 1.70
CA SER A 309 4.91 1.68 1.78
C SER A 309 4.77 0.45 0.87
N THR A 310 3.62 0.35 0.20
CA THR A 310 3.21 -0.74 -0.69
C THR A 310 3.05 -0.28 -2.13
N ASN A 311 3.63 0.89 -2.39
CA ASN A 311 3.93 1.48 -3.66
C ASN A 311 4.53 0.45 -4.63
N MET A 312 4.07 0.41 -5.89
CA MET A 312 4.49 -0.61 -6.85
C MET A 312 6.00 -0.59 -7.15
N CYS A 313 6.67 0.53 -6.93
CA CYS A 313 8.12 0.62 -7.01
C CYS A 313 8.85 0.08 -5.79
N PHE A 314 8.26 0.16 -4.60
CA PHE A 314 8.79 -0.56 -3.45
C PHE A 314 8.73 -2.07 -3.73
N VAL A 315 7.60 -2.54 -4.25
CA VAL A 315 7.44 -3.94 -4.69
C VAL A 315 8.45 -4.26 -5.80
N LYS A 316 8.66 -3.37 -6.78
CA LYS A 316 9.69 -3.54 -7.83
C LYS A 316 11.09 -3.70 -7.26
N ASN A 317 11.50 -2.80 -6.37
CA ASN A 317 12.83 -2.85 -5.75
C ASN A 317 13.00 -4.13 -4.93
N TYR A 318 11.96 -4.54 -4.20
CA TYR A 318 11.94 -5.80 -3.47
C TYR A 318 12.14 -6.99 -4.44
N VAL A 319 11.35 -7.07 -5.50
CA VAL A 319 11.40 -8.16 -6.48
C VAL A 319 12.76 -8.21 -7.16
N CYS A 320 13.30 -7.06 -7.52
CA CYS A 320 14.58 -6.99 -8.21
C CYS A 320 15.77 -7.31 -7.31
N ASP A 321 15.75 -6.94 -6.03
CA ASP A 321 16.74 -7.39 -5.05
C ASP A 321 16.70 -8.92 -4.91
N VAL A 322 15.49 -9.50 -4.78
CA VAL A 322 15.31 -10.97 -4.71
C VAL A 322 15.83 -11.64 -5.98
N ALA A 323 15.46 -11.15 -7.16
CA ALA A 323 15.90 -11.71 -8.44
C ALA A 323 17.43 -11.67 -8.62
N THR A 324 18.06 -10.54 -8.27
CA THR A 324 19.52 -10.42 -8.29
C THR A 324 20.16 -11.37 -7.28
N CYS A 325 19.59 -11.55 -6.09
CA CYS A 325 20.15 -12.46 -5.09
C CYS A 325 20.00 -13.94 -5.48
N LEU A 326 18.90 -14.30 -6.15
CA LEU A 326 18.67 -15.66 -6.62
C LEU A 326 19.73 -16.12 -7.62
N SER A 327 20.25 -15.23 -8.48
CA SER A 327 21.31 -15.57 -9.43
C SER A 327 22.69 -15.74 -8.78
N LYS A 328 22.85 -15.39 -7.50
CA LYS A 328 24.10 -15.51 -6.74
C LYS A 328 24.18 -16.73 -5.84
N LEU A 329 23.07 -17.45 -5.64
CA LEU A 329 23.00 -18.73 -4.92
C LEU A 329 22.99 -19.89 -5.92
#